data_AF-A0A538JFK1-F1
#
_entry.id   AF-A0A538JFK1-F1
#
_cell.length_a   1.000
_cell.length_b   1.000
_cell.length_c   1.000
_cell.angle_alpha   90.00
_cell.angle_beta   90.00
_cell.angle_gamma   90.00
#
_symmetry.space_group_name_H-M   'P 1'
#
loop_
_entity.id
_entity.type
_entity.pdbx_description
1 polymer ?
#
loop_
_entity_poly.entity_id
_entity_poly.type
_entity_poly.pdbx_seq_one_letter_code
_entity_poly.pdbx_strand_id
1 'polypeptide(L)' 'MRESPDVLDQSRREARLSHGDLWLRYFELGGRRTPLEVEAYLYGALLPTTHDRDLIVGALNERFTELGRGQAIPSSDD' A
#
# COMPACT_ATOMS: atom_id res chain seq x y z
N MET A 1 -1.71 -7.06 14.98
CA MET A 1 -0.84 -5.92 15.29
C MET A 1 -1.18 -4.82 14.28
N ARG A 2 -1.62 -3.63 14.70
CA ARG A 2 -1.94 -2.55 13.74
C ARG A 2 -0.62 -1.98 13.24
N GLU A 3 -0.16 -2.43 12.07
CA GLU A 3 0.99 -1.85 11.38
C GLU A 3 0.78 -0.33 11.26
N SER A 4 1.72 0.46 11.76
CA SER A 4 1.66 1.93 11.75
C SER A 4 1.63 2.47 10.32
N PRO A 5 1.02 3.64 10.05
CA PRO A 5 1.04 4.29 8.73
C PRO A 5 2.46 4.45 8.15
N ASP A 6 3.45 4.55 9.05
CA ASP A 6 4.88 4.51 8.78
C ASP A 6 5.34 3.29 7.96
N VAL A 7 4.76 2.10 8.20
CA VAL A 7 5.12 0.86 7.49
C VAL A 7 4.70 0.91 6.02
N LEU A 8 3.53 1.47 5.72
CA LEU A 8 3.04 1.55 4.34
C LEU A 8 3.85 2.55 3.51
N ASP A 9 4.20 3.71 4.06
CA ASP A 9 5.08 4.68 3.38
C ASP A 9 6.52 4.12 3.24
N GLN A 10 7.07 3.52 4.29
CA GLN A 10 8.38 2.88 4.22
C GLN A 10 8.42 1.80 3.13
N SER A 11 7.43 0.92 3.09
CA SER A 11 7.33 -0.13 2.09
C SER A 11 7.19 0.42 0.66
N ARG A 12 6.40 1.48 0.48
CA ARG A 12 6.30 2.19 -0.82
C ARG A 12 7.67 2.69 -1.29
N ARG A 13 8.44 3.29 -0.39
CA ARG A 13 9.80 3.79 -0.69
C ARG A 13 10.73 2.63 -1.08
N GLU A 14 10.67 1.52 -0.36
CA GLU A 14 11.45 0.31 -0.66
C GLU A 14 11.05 -0.33 -2.01
N ALA A 15 9.77 -0.29 -2.33
CA ALA A 15 9.19 -0.72 -3.60
C ALA A 15 9.49 0.26 -4.76
N ARG A 16 10.15 1.39 -4.46
CA ARG A 16 10.52 2.47 -5.40
C ARG A 16 9.33 3.04 -6.16
N LEU A 17 8.18 3.10 -5.51
CA LEU A 17 6.96 3.67 -6.07
C LEU A 17 6.85 5.14 -5.67
N SER A 18 6.48 6.03 -6.57
CA SER A 18 5.93 7.33 -6.17
C SER A 18 4.55 7.15 -5.51
N HIS A 19 4.01 8.20 -4.90
CA HIS A 19 2.63 8.18 -4.41
C HIS A 19 1.63 7.87 -5.53
N GLY A 20 1.84 8.47 -6.71
CA GLY A 20 1.02 8.23 -7.90
C GLY A 20 1.11 6.79 -8.42
N ASP A 21 2.31 6.19 -8.42
CA ASP A 21 2.47 4.80 -8.86
C ASP A 21 1.75 3.82 -7.92
N LEU A 22 1.82 4.07 -6.60
CA LEU A 22 1.11 3.26 -5.63
C LEU A 22 -0.41 3.42 -5.80
N TRP A 23 -0.90 4.65 -5.97
CA TRP A 23 -2.32 4.89 -6.22
C TRP A 23 -2.80 4.17 -7.48
N LEU A 24 -2.04 4.22 -8.58
CA LEU A 24 -2.43 3.60 -9.84
C LEU A 24 -2.56 2.07 -9.68
N ARG A 25 -1.58 1.42 -9.04
CA ARG A 25 -1.65 -0.03 -8.76
C ARG A 25 -2.80 -0.39 -7.83
N TYR A 26 -2.99 0.36 -6.75
CA TYR A 26 -4.15 0.21 -5.86
C TYR A 26 -5.48 0.33 -6.62
N PHE A 27 -5.59 1.28 -7.55
CA PHE A 27 -6.77 1.49 -8.38
C PHE A 27 -7.01 0.32 -9.35
N GLU A 28 -5.94 -0.20 -9.98
CA GLU A 28 -6.01 -1.38 -10.86
C GLU A 28 -6.53 -2.63 -10.13
N LEU A 29 -6.28 -2.74 -8.81
CA LEU A 29 -6.82 -3.81 -7.95
C LEU A 29 -8.26 -3.56 -7.47
N GLY A 30 -8.93 -2.50 -7.95
CA GLY A 30 -10.31 -2.17 -7.62
C GLY A 30 -10.48 -1.15 -6.50
N GLY A 31 -9.39 -0.50 -6.09
CA GLY A 31 -9.39 0.60 -5.15
C GLY A 31 -10.25 1.78 -5.60
N ARG A 32 -10.97 2.41 -4.67
CA ARG A 32 -11.96 3.47 -4.96
C ARG A 32 -11.62 4.83 -4.38
N ARG A 33 -10.49 4.94 -3.68
CA ARG A 33 -10.02 6.19 -3.07
C ARG A 33 -9.31 7.06 -4.08
N THR A 34 -9.41 8.37 -3.87
CA THR A 34 -8.66 9.36 -4.64
C THR A 34 -7.15 9.26 -4.34
N PRO A 35 -6.28 9.78 -5.22
CA PRO A 35 -4.84 9.84 -4.94
C PRO A 35 -4.52 10.52 -3.60
N LEU A 36 -5.21 11.62 -3.31
CA LEU A 36 -5.02 12.39 -2.07
C LEU A 36 -5.43 11.59 -0.81
N GLU A 37 -6.51 10.81 -0.87
CA GLU A 37 -6.91 9.95 0.24
C GLU A 37 -5.90 8.82 0.47
N VAL A 38 -5.33 8.24 -0.59
CA VAL A 38 -4.28 7.23 -0.47
C VAL A 38 -3.01 7.83 0.13
N GLU A 39 -2.60 9.02 -0.29
CA GLU A 39 -1.50 9.76 0.34
C GLU A 39 -1.79 10.03 1.83
N ALA A 40 -3.00 10.45 2.17
CA ALA A 40 -3.38 10.68 3.56
C ALA A 40 -3.30 9.42 4.43
N TYR A 41 -3.50 8.21 3.88
CA TYR A 41 -3.24 6.96 4.59
C TYR A 41 -1.76 6.76 4.90
N LEU A 42 -0.87 7.06 3.95
CA LEU A 42 0.58 6.92 4.10
C LEU A 42 1.14 7.91 5.14
N TYR A 43 0.57 9.11 5.19
CA TYR A 43 0.91 10.11 6.21
C TYR A 43 0.25 9.85 7.57
N GLY A 44 -0.62 8.85 7.70
CA GLY A 44 -1.39 8.58 8.92
C GLY A 44 -2.43 9.63 9.24
N ALA A 45 -2.74 10.54 8.30
CA ALA A 45 -3.77 11.55 8.44
C ALA A 45 -5.18 10.96 8.31
N LEU A 46 -5.31 9.85 7.59
CA LEU A 46 -6.52 9.04 7.53
C LEU A 46 -6.20 7.58 7.84
N LEU A 47 -7.20 6.85 8.35
CA LEU A 47 -7.11 5.41 8.52
C LEU A 47 -7.78 4.72 7.31
N PRO A 48 -7.07 3.82 6.59
CA PRO A 48 -7.70 3.02 5.55
C PRO A 48 -8.69 2.04 6.15
N THR A 49 -9.72 1.68 5.38
CA THR A 49 -10.55 0.51 5.70
C THR A 49 -9.72 -0.77 5.58
N THR A 50 -10.17 -1.89 6.15
CA THR A 50 -9.49 -3.19 5.99
C THR A 50 -9.32 -3.54 4.52
N HIS A 51 -10.37 -3.37 3.71
CA HIS A 51 -10.31 -3.61 2.27
C HIS A 51 -9.29 -2.71 1.56
N ASP A 52 -9.32 -1.40 1.83
CA ASP A 52 -8.36 -0.46 1.21
C ASP A 52 -6.92 -0.79 1.61
N ARG A 53 -6.70 -1.19 2.87
CA ARG A 53 -5.41 -1.64 3.37
C ARG A 53 -4.92 -2.89 2.65
N ASP A 54 -5.77 -3.91 2.49
CA ASP A 54 -5.38 -5.16 1.83
C ASP A 54 -5.01 -4.92 0.36
N LEU A 55 -5.70 -4.02 -0.33
CA LEU A 55 -5.35 -3.64 -1.70
C LEU A 55 -4.00 -2.90 -1.78
N ILE A 56 -3.71 -1.99 -0.84
CA ILE A 56 -2.41 -1.31 -0.78
C ILE A 56 -1.28 -2.31 -0.51
N VAL A 57 -1.50 -3.24 0.42
CA VAL A 57 -0.56 -4.32 0.74
C VAL A 57 -0.34 -5.21 -0.48
N GLY A 58 -1.40 -5.60 -1.18
CA GLY A 58 -1.33 -6.38 -2.42
C GLY A 58 -0.47 -5.70 -3.48
N ALA A 59 -0.74 -4.42 -3.77
CA ALA A 59 0.02 -3.63 -4.74
C ALA A 59 1.51 -3.54 -4.40
N LEU A 60 1.84 -3.41 -3.10
CA LEU A 60 3.23 -3.39 -2.62
C LEU A 60 3.91 -4.76 -2.76
N ASN A 61 3.21 -5.85 -2.40
CA ASN A 61 3.72 -7.21 -2.50
C ASN A 61 3.96 -7.65 -3.95
N GLU A 62 3.06 -7.29 -4.87
CA GLU A 62 3.27 -7.49 -6.31
C GLU A 62 4.51 -6.74 -6.78
N ARG A 63 4.69 -5.49 -6.35
CA ARG A 63 5.89 -4.72 -6.70
C ARG A 63 7.17 -5.31 -6.11
N PHE A 64 7.15 -5.82 -4.89
CA PHE A 64 8.31 -6.51 -4.32
C PHE A 64 8.67 -7.77 -5.10
N THR A 65 7.65 -8.53 -5.53
CA THR A 65 7.83 -9.71 -6.38
C THR A 65 8.48 -9.34 -7.71
N GLU A 66 8.02 -8.28 -8.37
CA GLU A 66 8.64 -7.75 -9.61
C GLU A 66 10.10 -7.33 -9.41
N LEU A 67 10.46 -6.84 -8.23
CA LEU A 67 11.83 -6.47 -7.86
C LEU A 67 12.69 -7.67 -7.44
N GLY A 68 12.14 -8.90 -7.48
CA GLY A 68 12.82 -10.11 -7.04
C GLY A 68 13.01 -10.22 -5.53
N ARG A 69 12.23 -9.45 -4.74
CA ARG A 69 12.27 -9.50 -3.28
C ARG A 69 11.13 -10.36 -2.76
N GLY A 70 11.45 -11.40 -1.99
CA GLY A 70 10.47 -12.24 -1.29
C GLY A 70 9.91 -11.61 -0.01
N GLN A 71 9.88 -10.27 0.09
CA GLN A 71 9.38 -9.58 1.27
C GLN A 71 7.87 -9.39 1.11
N ALA A 72 7.09 -10.11 1.92
CA ALA A 72 5.65 -9.96 2.00
C ALA A 72 5.30 -9.07 3.20
N ILE A 73 4.58 -7.98 2.95
CA ILE A 73 3.86 -7.27 3.99
C ILE A 73 2.61 -8.10 4.31
N PRO A 74 2.31 -8.39 5.60
CA PRO A 74 1.13 -9.17 5.97
C PRO A 74 -0.16 -8.38 5.70
N SER A 75 -1.07 -9.04 4.97
CA SER A 75 -2.46 -8.62 4.77
C SER A 75 -3.33 -9.05 5.95
N SER A 76 -4.57 -8.56 6.03
CA SER A 76 -5.49 -8.87 7.12
C SER A 76 -5.99 -10.34 7.14
N ASP A 77 -5.75 -11.07 6.05
CA ASP A 77 -6.09 -12.50 5.88
C ASP A 77 -4.96 -13.45 6.35
N ASP A 78 -3.80 -12.92 6.75
CA ASP A 78 -2.62 -13.66 7.26
C ASP A 78 -2.48 -13.57 8.79
#